data_AF-A0A536WIV4-F1
#
_entry.id   AF-A0A536WIV4-F1
#
_cell.length_a   1.000
_cell.length_b   1.000
_cell.length_c   1.000
_cell.angle_alpha   90.00
_cell.angle_beta   90.00
_cell.angle_gamma   90.00
#
_symmetry.space_group_name_H-M   'P 1'
#
loop_
_entity.id
_entity.type
_entity.pdbx_description
1 polymer ?
#
loop_
_entity_poly.entity_id
_entity_poly.type
_entity_poly.pdbx_seq_one_letter_code
_entity_poly.pdbx_strand_id
1 'polypeptide(L)'
;PHAYISPRWYEDTERVPTWNYAAVHAYGVPQLVEDRAAKHASQRRLVATLDPQWLPKFDALRGEYVERMLAAIVNFRIPVVRLETRWKLSQNRGRREMELIAAALEESGEAALAALTRHHMGD
;
A
#
# COMPACT_ATOMS: atom_id res chain seq x y z
N PRO A 1 2.50 5.08 -2.01
CA PRO A 1 2.14 6.35 -2.70
C PRO A 1 3.11 6.58 -3.87
N HIS A 2 2.67 7.25 -4.94
CA HIS A 2 3.51 7.57 -6.10
C HIS A 2 2.91 8.72 -6.90
N ALA A 3 3.74 9.54 -7.53
CA ALA A 3 3.29 10.64 -8.38
C ALA A 3 4.39 11.07 -9.37
N TYR A 4 3.95 11.66 -10.48
CA TYR A 4 4.83 12.36 -11.41
C TYR A 4 5.36 13.64 -10.77
N ILE A 5 6.65 13.91 -10.94
CA ILE A 5 7.31 15.13 -10.49
C ILE A 5 7.58 16.00 -11.70
N SER A 6 6.82 17.09 -11.78
CA SER A 6 6.92 18.05 -12.87
C SER A 6 8.20 18.89 -12.74
N PRO A 7 8.97 19.07 -13.83
CA PRO A 7 10.08 20.01 -13.85
C PRO A 7 9.70 21.44 -13.46
N ARG A 8 8.42 21.80 -13.62
CA ARG A 8 7.87 23.12 -13.27
C ARG A 8 7.89 23.42 -11.77
N TRP A 9 8.15 22.43 -10.92
CA TRP A 9 8.18 22.58 -9.46
C TRP A 9 9.58 22.88 -8.90
N TYR A 10 10.62 22.70 -9.72
CA TYR A 10 11.97 23.03 -9.32
C TYR A 10 12.24 24.53 -9.50
N GLU A 11 13.14 25.08 -8.68
CA GLU A 11 13.66 26.43 -8.89
C GLU A 11 14.64 26.47 -10.06
N ASP A 12 15.43 25.41 -10.24
CA ASP A 12 16.36 25.27 -11.36
C ASP A 12 15.61 24.80 -12.62
N THR A 13 15.85 25.49 -13.73
CA THR A 13 15.20 25.23 -15.01
C THR A 13 15.83 24.06 -15.78
N GLU A 14 17.05 23.65 -15.44
CA GLU A 14 17.73 22.50 -16.04
C GLU A 14 17.41 21.23 -15.25
N ARG A 15 16.16 20.76 -15.40
CA ARG A 15 15.64 19.58 -14.71
C ARG A 15 14.84 18.67 -15.63
N VAL A 16 15.02 17.37 -15.42
CA VAL A 16 14.26 16.34 -16.14
C VAL A 16 13.05 15.89 -15.32
N PRO A 17 11.94 15.50 -15.99
CA PRO A 17 10.78 14.97 -15.31
C PRO A 17 11.09 13.61 -14.68
N THR A 18 10.40 13.27 -13.59
CA THR A 18 10.60 11.97 -12.94
C THR A 18 9.36 11.48 -12.20
N TRP A 19 9.46 10.32 -11.57
CA TRP A 19 8.44 9.79 -10.66
C TRP A 19 9.03 9.62 -9.27
N ASN A 20 8.30 10.10 -8.27
CA ASN A 20 8.54 9.74 -6.88
C ASN A 20 7.57 8.66 -6.45
N TYR A 21 8.05 7.73 -5.62
CA TYR A 21 7.26 6.61 -5.13
C TYR A 21 7.88 6.00 -3.88
N ALA A 22 7.05 5.23 -3.16
CA ALA A 22 7.47 4.30 -2.13
C ALA A 22 6.83 2.94 -2.36
N ALA A 23 7.64 1.89 -2.31
CA ALA A 23 7.25 0.51 -2.55
C ALA A 23 7.89 -0.44 -1.53
N VAL A 24 7.18 -1.54 -1.25
CA VAL A 24 7.65 -2.66 -0.44
C VAL A 24 7.54 -3.92 -1.28
N HIS A 25 8.63 -4.67 -1.38
CA HIS A 25 8.64 -6.01 -1.97
C HIS A 25 8.77 -7.05 -0.86
N ALA A 26 7.76 -7.90 -0.73
CA ALA A 26 7.76 -9.02 0.20
C ALA A 26 7.95 -10.33 -0.56
N TYR A 27 8.99 -11.08 -0.21
CA TYR A 27 9.35 -12.34 -0.85
C TYR A 27 9.05 -13.51 0.06
N GLY A 28 8.51 -14.57 -0.50
CA GLY A 28 8.22 -15.83 0.19
C GLY A 28 7.68 -16.86 -0.79
N VAL A 29 7.62 -18.12 -0.34
CA VAL A 29 7.01 -19.20 -1.12
C VAL A 29 5.56 -19.34 -0.68
N PRO A 30 4.57 -19.22 -1.58
CA PRO A 30 3.17 -19.39 -1.22
C PRO A 30 2.90 -20.81 -0.71
N GLN A 31 2.08 -20.91 0.33
CA GLN A 31 1.61 -22.15 0.92
C GLN A 31 0.08 -22.19 0.87
N LEU A 32 -0.47 -23.28 0.34
CA LEU A 32 -1.92 -23.47 0.29
C LEU A 32 -2.50 -23.61 1.70
N VAL A 33 -3.67 -23.04 1.90
CA VAL A 33 -4.48 -23.19 3.11
C VAL A 33 -5.68 -24.05 2.74
N GLU A 34 -5.62 -25.34 3.07
CA GLU A 34 -6.69 -26.29 2.77
C GLU A 34 -7.73 -26.38 3.89
N ASP A 35 -7.28 -26.26 5.15
CA ASP A 35 -8.17 -26.31 6.30
C ASP A 35 -9.27 -25.27 6.19
N ARG A 36 -10.50 -25.76 6.30
CA ARG A 36 -11.70 -24.98 6.06
C ARG A 36 -11.90 -23.89 7.12
N ALA A 37 -11.67 -24.22 8.39
CA ALA A 37 -11.80 -23.25 9.48
C ALA A 37 -10.79 -22.11 9.31
N ALA A 38 -9.56 -22.42 8.91
CA ALA A 38 -8.53 -21.45 8.58
C ALA A 38 -8.92 -20.59 7.36
N LYS A 39 -9.54 -21.17 6.33
CA LYS A 39 -10.08 -20.41 5.19
C LYS A 39 -11.13 -19.40 5.66
N HIS A 40 -12.12 -19.85 6.42
CA HIS A 40 -13.18 -19.00 6.95
C HIS A 40 -12.61 -17.88 7.85
N ALA A 41 -11.72 -18.23 8.77
CA ALA A 41 -11.08 -17.27 9.66
C ALA A 41 -10.29 -16.19 8.89
N SER A 42 -9.68 -16.54 7.76
CA SER A 42 -9.00 -15.57 6.89
C SER A 42 -9.97 -14.58 6.26
N GLN A 43 -11.12 -15.05 5.76
CA GLN A 43 -12.14 -14.17 5.19
C GLN A 43 -12.77 -13.28 6.27
N ARG A 44 -13.05 -13.86 7.44
CA ARG A 44 -13.55 -13.10 8.60
C ARG A 44 -12.59 -11.99 9.03
N ARG A 45 -11.28 -12.27 9.07
CA ARG A 45 -10.25 -11.24 9.36
C ARG A 45 -10.28 -10.11 8.32
N LEU A 46 -10.40 -10.44 7.04
CA LEU A 46 -10.49 -9.43 5.97
C LEU A 46 -11.69 -8.51 6.17
N VAL A 47 -12.87 -9.07 6.44
CA VAL A 47 -14.10 -8.31 6.72
C VAL A 47 -13.92 -7.44 7.97
N ALA A 48 -13.39 -8.01 9.06
CA ALA A 48 -13.16 -7.25 10.29
C ALA A 48 -12.21 -6.04 10.07
N THR A 49 -11.24 -6.15 9.17
CA THR A 49 -10.29 -5.07 8.87
C THR A 49 -10.87 -4.01 7.94
N LEU A 50 -11.60 -4.40 6.89
CA LEU A 50 -12.04 -3.48 5.83
C LEU A 50 -13.47 -2.98 5.99
N ASP A 51 -14.35 -3.78 6.60
CA ASP A 51 -15.75 -3.45 6.82
C ASP A 51 -16.24 -4.01 8.18
N PRO A 52 -15.72 -3.45 9.29
CA PRO A 52 -16.07 -3.92 10.64
C PRO A 52 -17.57 -3.80 10.94
N GLN A 53 -18.28 -2.87 10.29
CA GLN A 53 -19.72 -2.68 10.47
C GLN A 53 -20.53 -3.83 9.85
N TRP A 54 -20.00 -4.47 8.80
CA TRP A 54 -20.61 -5.62 8.16
C TRP A 54 -20.32 -6.96 8.84
N LEU A 55 -19.28 -7.04 9.67
CA LEU A 55 -18.85 -8.29 10.33
C LEU A 55 -19.97 -9.08 11.01
N PRO A 56 -20.94 -8.48 11.74
CA PRO A 56 -22.04 -9.23 12.33
C PRO A 56 -22.92 -9.94 11.28
N LYS A 57 -23.14 -9.31 10.11
CA LYS A 57 -23.93 -9.92 9.04
C LYS A 57 -23.15 -11.00 8.30
N PHE A 58 -21.82 -10.84 8.18
CA PHE A 58 -20.93 -11.90 7.70
C PHE A 58 -20.99 -13.13 8.61
N ASP A 59 -20.89 -12.95 9.93
CA ASP A 59 -20.96 -14.04 10.92
C ASP A 59 -22.34 -14.73 10.94
N ALA A 60 -23.39 -14.02 10.52
CA ALA A 60 -24.76 -14.54 10.43
C ALA A 60 -25.06 -15.26 9.08
N LEU A 61 -24.10 -15.35 8.16
CA LEU A 61 -24.31 -16.07 6.90
C LEU A 61 -24.63 -17.54 7.14
N ARG A 62 -25.53 -18.08 6.32
CA ARG A 62 -25.92 -19.49 6.39
C ARG A 62 -24.70 -20.38 6.13
N GLY A 63 -24.49 -21.39 6.99
CA GLY A 63 -23.37 -22.33 6.88
C GLY A 63 -23.20 -22.88 5.47
N GLU A 64 -24.25 -23.45 4.86
CA GLU A 64 -24.22 -23.99 3.49
C GLU A 64 -23.77 -22.97 2.42
N TYR A 65 -24.17 -21.70 2.58
CA TYR A 65 -23.72 -20.65 1.67
C TYR A 65 -22.21 -20.42 1.82
N VAL A 66 -21.72 -20.36 3.06
CA VAL A 66 -20.29 -20.27 3.37
C VAL A 66 -19.53 -21.52 2.89
N GLU A 67 -20.12 -22.72 3.00
CA GLU A 67 -19.61 -23.98 2.43
C GLU A 67 -19.27 -23.83 0.95
N ARG A 68 -20.28 -23.47 0.18
CA ARG A 68 -20.17 -23.33 -1.28
C ARG A 68 -19.18 -22.25 -1.69
N MET A 69 -19.17 -21.10 -1.00
CA MET A 69 -18.25 -20.00 -1.35
C MET A 69 -16.79 -20.33 -1.04
N LEU A 70 -16.51 -20.97 0.11
CA LEU A 70 -15.13 -21.37 0.44
C LEU A 70 -14.58 -22.48 -0.46
N ALA A 71 -15.44 -23.33 -1.02
CA ALA A 71 -15.03 -24.35 -2.00
C ALA A 71 -14.67 -23.74 -3.36
N ALA A 72 -15.19 -22.56 -3.68
CA ALA A 72 -14.95 -21.88 -4.95
C ALA A 72 -13.67 -21.01 -4.96
N ILE A 73 -12.91 -20.97 -3.86
CA ILE A 73 -11.70 -20.16 -3.73
C ILE A 73 -10.50 -20.98 -3.24
N VAL A 74 -9.31 -20.53 -3.67
CA VAL A 74 -8.03 -21.02 -3.16
C VAL A 74 -7.48 -19.97 -2.19
N ASN A 75 -7.35 -20.34 -0.92
CA ASN A 75 -6.61 -19.52 0.03
C ASN A 75 -5.17 -20.00 0.07
N PHE A 76 -4.25 -19.04 0.21
CA PHE A 76 -2.85 -19.29 0.45
C PHE A 76 -2.31 -18.25 1.42
N ARG A 77 -1.15 -18.54 2.01
CA ARG A 77 -0.34 -17.58 2.78
C ARG A 77 1.05 -17.50 2.18
N ILE A 78 1.69 -16.35 2.27
CA ILE A 78 3.09 -16.17 1.90
C ILE A 78 3.85 -15.86 3.20
N PRO A 79 4.54 -16.85 3.80
CA PRO A 79 5.49 -16.58 4.88
C PRO A 79 6.62 -15.71 4.31
N VAL A 80 6.67 -14.45 4.75
CA VAL A 80 7.65 -13.49 4.25
C VAL A 80 9.03 -13.85 4.82
N VAL A 81 9.98 -14.13 3.94
CA VAL A 81 11.38 -14.46 4.30
C VAL A 81 12.34 -13.30 4.02
N ARG A 82 11.93 -12.35 3.19
CA ARG A 82 12.71 -11.16 2.87
C ARG A 82 11.79 -9.99 2.54
N LEU A 83 12.14 -8.82 3.06
CA LEU A 83 11.51 -7.55 2.75
C LEU A 83 12.55 -6.63 2.12
N GLU A 84 12.17 -5.97 1.03
CA GLU A 84 12.93 -4.86 0.46
C GLU A 84 12.03 -3.64 0.35
N THR A 85 12.58 -2.47 0.65
CA THR A 85 11.87 -1.20 0.51
C THR A 85 12.60 -0.32 -0.49
N ARG A 86 11.85 0.44 -1.28
CA ARG A 86 12.39 1.41 -2.23
C ARG A 86 11.61 2.71 -2.13
N TRP A 87 12.36 3.79 -2.01
CA TRP A 87 11.85 5.15 -1.87
C TRP A 87 12.65 6.02 -2.81
N LYS A 88 11.96 6.66 -3.74
CA LYS A 88 12.53 7.71 -4.58
C LYS A 88 11.68 8.94 -4.31
N LEU A 89 12.22 9.87 -3.53
CA LEU A 89 11.51 11.03 -2.99
C LEU A 89 12.23 12.33 -3.33
N SER A 90 12.95 12.35 -4.46
CA SER A 90 13.85 13.46 -4.83
C SER A 90 14.92 13.78 -3.77
N GLN A 91 15.34 12.80 -2.96
CA GLN A 91 16.32 12.99 -1.89
C GLN A 91 17.72 13.45 -2.34
N ASN A 92 17.99 13.46 -3.64
CA ASN A 92 19.21 14.03 -4.22
C ASN A 92 19.12 15.54 -4.50
N ARG A 93 18.04 16.20 -4.06
CA ARG A 93 17.79 17.64 -4.24
C ARG A 93 18.07 18.42 -2.96
N GLY A 94 18.20 19.74 -3.09
CA GLY A 94 18.31 20.61 -1.93
C GLY A 94 17.00 20.63 -1.13
N ARG A 95 17.10 20.91 0.17
CA ARG A 95 15.93 20.97 1.09
C ARG A 95 14.81 21.85 0.56
N ARG A 96 15.15 23.02 0.02
CA ARG A 96 14.19 23.97 -0.56
C ARG A 96 13.40 23.37 -1.73
N GLU A 97 14.09 22.71 -2.67
CA GLU A 97 13.42 22.03 -3.80
C GLU A 97 12.51 20.91 -3.30
N MET A 98 12.95 20.14 -2.30
CA MET A 98 12.11 19.09 -1.71
C MET A 98 10.86 19.67 -1.04
N GLU A 99 10.96 20.81 -0.35
CA GLU A 99 9.81 21.53 0.24
C GLU A 99 8.82 21.98 -0.83
N LEU A 100 9.30 22.52 -1.96
CA LEU A 100 8.46 22.92 -3.09
C LEU A 100 7.75 21.72 -3.72
N ILE A 101 8.47 20.61 -3.92
CA ILE A 101 7.88 19.36 -4.43
C ILE A 101 6.79 18.87 -3.48
N ALA A 102 7.04 18.85 -2.17
CA ALA A 102 6.05 18.42 -1.19
C ALA A 102 4.82 19.33 -1.16
N ALA A 103 4.99 20.66 -1.30
CA ALA A 103 3.87 21.59 -1.41
C ALA A 103 3.05 21.34 -2.68
N ALA A 104 3.70 21.21 -3.84
CA ALA A 104 3.02 20.95 -5.11
C ALA A 104 2.28 19.60 -5.12
N LEU A 105 2.84 18.57 -4.47
CA LEU A 105 2.17 17.29 -4.29
C LEU A 105 0.90 17.42 -3.42
N GLU A 106 0.96 18.18 -2.33
CA GLU A 106 -0.21 18.46 -1.48
C GLU A 106 -1.34 19.13 -2.27
N GLU A 107 -1.00 20.18 -3.03
CA GLU A 107 -1.95 20.92 -3.88
C GLU A 107 -2.54 20.04 -4.99
N SER A 108 -1.79 19.04 -5.45
CA SER A 108 -2.23 18.09 -6.47
C SER A 108 -3.04 16.92 -5.90
N GLY A 109 -3.32 16.90 -4.59
CA GLY A 109 -4.07 15.82 -3.93
C GLY A 109 -3.21 14.61 -3.53
N GLU A 110 -1.90 14.68 -3.68
CA GLU A 110 -0.95 13.59 -3.40
C GLU A 110 -0.40 13.65 -1.97
N ALA A 111 -1.29 13.91 -1.00
CA ALA A 111 -0.94 14.21 0.40
C ALA A 111 -0.08 13.13 1.07
N ALA A 112 -0.32 11.85 0.78
CA ALA A 112 0.48 10.76 1.33
C ALA A 112 1.94 10.79 0.87
N LEU A 113 2.19 11.17 -0.40
CA LEU A 113 3.56 11.31 -0.92
C LEU A 113 4.22 12.60 -0.42
N ALA A 114 3.46 13.69 -0.29
CA ALA A 114 3.92 14.94 0.30
C ALA A 114 4.38 14.73 1.75
N ALA A 115 3.56 14.08 2.57
CA ALA A 115 3.88 13.74 3.96
C ALA A 115 5.14 12.88 4.06
N LEU A 116 5.25 11.85 3.21
CA LEU A 116 6.43 10.98 3.17
C LEU A 116 7.70 11.74 2.74
N THR A 117 7.57 12.64 1.77
CA THR A 117 8.69 13.49 1.31
C THR A 117 9.17 14.40 2.44
N ARG A 118 8.26 15.00 3.23
CA ARG A 118 8.61 15.81 4.41
C ARG A 118 9.25 15.00 5.53
N HIS A 119 8.73 13.81 5.80
CA HIS A 119 9.29 12.93 6.82
C HIS A 119 10.76 12.61 6.54
N HIS A 120 11.09 12.29 5.29
CA HIS A 120 12.45 11.96 4.87
C HIS A 120 13.43 13.15 4.86
N MET A 121 12.95 14.40 5.00
CA MET A 121 13.82 15.56 5.19
C MET A 121 14.28 15.74 6.64
N GLY A 122 13.57 15.14 7.59
CA GLY A 122 13.83 15.25 9.02
C GLY A 122 14.82 14.20 9.56
N ASP A 123 15.12 13.18 8.75
CA ASP A 123 16.13 12.15 8.98
C ASP A 123 17.50 12.60 8.43
#